data_AF-A0A382F284-F1
#
_entry.id   AF-A0A382F284-F1
#
_cell.length_a   1.000
_cell.length_b   1.000
_cell.length_c   1.000
_cell.angle_alpha   90.00
_cell.angle_beta   90.00
_cell.angle_gamma   90.00
#
_symmetry.space_group_name_H-M   'P 1'
#
loop_
_entity.id
_entity.type
_entity.pdbx_description
1 polymer ?
#
loop_
_entity_poly.entity_id
_entity_poly.type
_entity_poly.pdbx_seq_one_letter_code
_entity_poly.pdbx_strand_id
1 'polypeptide(L)'
;GIVRKDESGGGSGAEKGKEEEESGDETSPAEKSSTREDSKVRKKLARAKLQLARKRLLARKVHLEETNARIAAEKHKHGFADHAAGKESNATIAYGHLSSVAATLQRSFKVASAVEKLSDEECKLKQVSLRPDKDAEKAKKAVETATKKVESARTALEQARKHLDDNGTDYEPIGPIHPSSSTGRRLSLAQWIANRKNPLTARVAVNHVWNRHFGRPLVERLDDFGLRSPRPLHAELLDFLAVYLMENGWSLKKLHRLIVSSDAYALSSGTVHAPSDNLRLDYDNHYIWRANSQRMQAEVIRDSILATSGSLDPKFGGPDVHQSKGEVNPRRSVYFHHAPERQMKFLEMFDAANPRECYRRKPTVRPQQAFTLINSSLTIAESRILAKSIGDKEDKEFIEAAFASILSRLPAKNEFLACGEFLREQAGILSDTTKLKVLGTKANRVPPSGDSKQRARENLILALFSHNDFVTIR
;
A
#
# COMPACT_ATOMS: atom_id res chain seq x y z
N GLY A 1 11.27 -30.87 17.96
CA GLY A 1 11.91 -29.60 18.40
C GLY A 1 11.58 -28.55 17.36
N ILE A 2 11.14 -27.34 17.69
CA ILE A 2 11.33 -26.53 18.89
C ILE A 2 9.99 -25.91 19.27
N VAL A 3 9.66 -26.00 20.55
CA VAL A 3 8.44 -25.52 21.20
C VAL A 3 8.56 -24.02 21.48
N ARG A 4 7.55 -23.23 21.09
CA ARG A 4 7.31 -21.88 21.65
C ARG A 4 6.14 -22.01 22.63
N LYS A 5 6.41 -21.64 23.88
CA LYS A 5 5.42 -21.55 24.97
C LYS A 5 4.72 -20.20 24.86
N ASP A 6 3.42 -20.25 24.65
CA ASP A 6 2.47 -19.19 24.96
C ASP A 6 2.11 -19.27 26.45
N GLU A 7 2.17 -18.16 27.16
CA GLU A 7 1.54 -18.02 28.49
C GLU A 7 0.54 -16.86 28.45
N SER A 8 -0.72 -17.27 28.53
CA SER A 8 -1.93 -16.49 28.72
C SER A 8 -2.20 -16.22 30.21
N GLY A 9 -2.62 -15.00 30.52
CA GLY A 9 -3.32 -14.62 31.75
C GLY A 9 -3.61 -13.12 31.69
N GLY A 10 -4.84 -12.60 31.63
CA GLY A 10 -6.07 -13.07 32.26
C GLY A 10 -6.20 -12.41 33.63
N GLY A 11 -6.71 -11.17 33.69
CA GLY A 11 -6.85 -10.44 34.97
C GLY A 11 -7.60 -9.12 34.81
N SER A 12 -8.89 -9.17 35.13
CA SER A 12 -9.90 -8.11 35.11
C SER A 12 -9.59 -6.93 36.04
N GLY A 13 -9.67 -5.70 35.52
CA GLY A 13 -9.75 -4.49 36.33
C GLY A 13 -11.20 -4.16 36.65
N ALA A 14 -11.64 -4.49 37.87
CA ALA A 14 -12.91 -4.07 38.44
C ALA A 14 -12.69 -2.76 39.22
N GLU A 15 -13.35 -1.70 38.76
CA GLU A 15 -13.56 -0.44 39.48
C GLU A 15 -14.51 -0.70 40.67
N LYS A 16 -14.03 -0.45 41.89
CA LYS A 16 -14.89 -0.23 43.07
C LYS A 16 -14.32 0.92 43.87
N GLY A 17 -15.11 2.00 43.94
CA GLY A 17 -14.93 3.04 44.92
C GLY A 17 -15.24 2.53 46.32
N LYS A 18 -14.57 3.13 47.31
CA LYS A 18 -15.03 3.21 48.69
C LYS A 18 -14.44 4.47 49.32
N GLU A 19 -15.35 5.36 49.69
CA GLU A 19 -15.21 6.33 50.76
C GLU A 19 -14.92 5.58 52.09
N GLU A 20 -14.15 6.20 52.98
CA GLU A 20 -14.13 6.01 54.44
C GLU A 20 -13.05 7.00 54.94
N GLU A 21 -13.48 8.15 55.46
CA GLU A 21 -13.70 8.42 56.89
C GLU A 21 -12.41 8.76 57.65
N GLU A 22 -12.33 10.03 58.06
CA GLU A 22 -11.45 10.51 59.12
C GLU A 22 -11.76 9.76 60.42
N SER A 23 -10.77 9.05 60.95
CA SER A 23 -10.66 8.85 62.40
C SER A 23 -9.20 9.05 62.79
N GLY A 24 -8.99 10.04 63.65
CA GLY A 24 -7.70 10.34 64.22
C GLY A 24 -7.28 9.25 65.20
N ASP A 25 -6.01 8.85 65.12
CA ASP A 25 -5.36 8.16 66.22
C ASP A 25 -3.96 8.75 66.44
N GLU A 26 -3.64 8.96 67.71
CA GLU A 26 -2.55 9.79 68.21
C GLU A 26 -1.18 9.11 68.01
N THR A 27 -0.47 9.42 66.92
CA THR A 27 0.91 8.94 66.77
C THR A 27 1.92 9.85 67.49
N SER A 28 2.53 9.27 68.52
CA SER A 28 3.73 9.67 69.27
C SER A 28 4.86 10.28 68.39
N PRO A 29 5.72 11.19 68.92
CA PRO A 29 6.74 11.92 68.13
C PRO A 29 7.76 11.07 67.36
N ALA A 30 7.84 9.76 67.62
CA ALA A 30 8.81 8.86 66.99
C ALA A 30 8.43 8.46 65.54
N GLU A 31 7.15 8.30 65.20
CA GLU A 31 6.70 7.85 63.85
C GLU A 31 6.65 8.96 62.79
N LYS A 32 6.59 10.23 63.21
CA LYS A 32 6.68 11.38 62.29
C LYS A 32 8.09 11.61 61.73
N SER A 33 9.10 10.97 62.31
CA SER A 33 10.50 11.08 61.85
C SER A 33 10.79 10.16 60.65
N SER A 34 10.29 8.91 60.66
CA SER A 34 10.51 7.91 59.60
C SER A 34 9.80 8.29 58.29
N THR A 35 8.55 8.76 58.39
CA THR A 35 7.74 9.23 57.24
C THR A 35 8.36 10.45 56.54
N ARG A 36 9.06 11.31 57.28
CA ARG A 36 9.71 12.52 56.75
C ARG A 36 11.03 12.21 56.05
N GLU A 37 11.78 11.20 56.54
CA GLU A 37 12.99 10.70 55.89
C GLU A 37 12.67 9.94 54.59
N ASP A 38 11.66 9.07 54.60
CA ASP A 38 11.19 8.36 53.41
C ASP A 38 10.67 9.32 52.33
N SER A 39 9.97 10.39 52.73
CA SER A 39 9.54 11.46 51.82
C SER A 39 10.73 12.22 51.18
N LYS A 40 11.79 12.49 51.95
CA LYS A 40 13.02 13.11 51.44
C LYS A 40 13.78 12.20 50.47
N VAL A 41 13.85 10.90 50.77
CA VAL A 41 14.48 9.88 49.90
C VAL A 41 13.71 9.75 48.58
N ARG A 42 12.38 9.66 48.62
CA ARG A 42 11.51 9.64 47.43
C ARG A 42 11.67 10.90 46.58
N LYS A 43 11.74 12.09 47.18
CA LYS A 43 11.99 13.35 46.46
C LYS A 43 13.36 13.38 45.78
N LYS A 44 14.41 12.87 46.42
CA LYS A 44 15.76 12.77 45.82
C LYS A 44 15.79 11.80 44.64
N LEU A 45 15.13 10.65 44.75
CA LEU A 45 15.01 9.68 43.66
C LEU A 45 14.19 10.24 42.49
N ALA A 46 13.09 10.93 42.77
CA ALA A 46 12.26 11.58 41.75
C ALA A 46 13.03 12.65 40.97
N ARG A 47 13.84 13.48 41.65
CA ARG A 47 14.73 14.46 41.01
C ARG A 47 15.77 13.80 40.11
N ALA A 48 16.38 12.70 40.54
CA ALA A 48 17.33 11.94 39.73
C ALA A 48 16.68 11.33 38.47
N LYS A 49 15.48 10.76 38.61
CA LYS A 49 14.69 10.24 37.47
C LYS A 49 14.30 11.35 36.50
N LEU A 50 13.95 12.53 36.99
CA LEU A 50 13.62 13.69 36.14
C LEU A 50 14.85 14.19 35.36
N GLN A 51 16.04 14.22 35.97
CA GLN A 51 17.28 14.55 35.27
C GLN A 51 17.63 13.51 34.20
N LEU A 52 17.43 12.22 34.50
CA LEU A 52 17.59 11.14 33.52
C LEU A 52 16.63 11.30 32.34
N ALA A 53 15.34 11.56 32.60
CA ALA A 53 14.34 11.78 31.55
C ALA A 53 14.69 12.96 30.63
N ARG A 54 15.22 14.07 31.18
CA ARG A 54 15.70 15.21 30.38
C ARG A 54 16.88 14.85 29.49
N LYS A 55 17.85 14.09 30.00
CA LYS A 55 19.01 13.63 29.22
C LYS A 55 18.62 12.62 28.14
N ARG A 56 17.66 11.74 28.42
CA ARG A 56 17.04 10.84 27.43
C ARG A 56 16.37 11.62 26.31
N LEU A 57 15.55 12.63 26.64
CA LEU A 57 14.90 13.48 25.63
C LEU A 57 15.93 14.15 24.71
N LEU A 58 17.02 14.68 25.27
CA LEU A 58 18.11 15.28 24.50
C LEU A 58 18.74 14.24 23.54
N ALA A 59 19.09 13.05 24.04
CA ALA A 59 19.69 12.00 23.22
C ALA A 59 18.76 11.56 22.06
N ARG A 60 17.44 11.51 22.28
CA ARG A 60 16.47 11.20 21.23
C ARG A 60 16.33 12.31 20.20
N LYS A 61 16.40 13.58 20.59
CA LYS A 61 16.41 14.72 19.66
C LYS A 61 17.64 14.69 18.76
N VAL A 62 18.83 14.49 19.35
CA VAL A 62 20.08 14.39 18.59
C VAL A 62 20.07 13.18 17.66
N HIS A 63 19.50 12.05 18.07
CA HIS A 63 19.34 10.88 17.20
C HIS A 63 18.44 11.15 15.97
N LEU A 64 17.36 11.91 16.16
CA LEU A 64 16.49 12.30 15.04
C LEU A 64 17.24 13.17 14.03
N GLU A 65 18.03 14.13 14.50
CA GLU A 65 18.85 14.99 13.65
C GLU A 65 19.95 14.19 12.92
N GLU A 66 20.63 13.28 13.64
CA GLU A 66 21.66 12.39 13.11
C GLU A 66 21.13 11.44 12.03
N THR A 67 19.99 10.79 12.28
CA THR A 67 19.35 9.92 11.29
C THR A 67 18.91 10.70 10.05
N ASN A 68 18.33 11.89 10.20
CA ASN A 68 17.95 12.74 9.08
C ASN A 68 19.18 13.17 8.23
N ALA A 69 20.29 13.53 8.88
CA ALA A 69 21.52 13.90 8.18
C ALA A 69 22.12 12.72 7.40
N ARG A 70 22.14 11.51 7.99
CA ARG A 70 22.59 10.30 7.29
C ARG A 70 21.67 9.94 6.13
N ILE A 71 20.35 10.08 6.29
CA ILE A 71 19.39 9.88 5.18
C ILE A 71 19.67 10.86 4.05
N ALA A 72 19.96 12.13 4.36
CA ALA A 72 20.29 13.13 3.35
C ALA A 72 21.59 12.80 2.60
N ALA A 73 22.64 12.37 3.31
CA ALA A 73 23.89 11.92 2.71
C ALA A 73 23.69 10.68 1.81
N GLU A 74 22.97 9.66 2.28
CA GLU A 74 22.68 8.45 1.51
C GLU A 74 21.80 8.71 0.27
N LYS A 75 20.79 9.58 0.38
CA LYS A 75 19.99 10.01 -0.78
C LYS A 75 20.87 10.64 -1.86
N HIS A 76 21.84 11.46 -1.45
CA HIS A 76 22.75 12.10 -2.38
C HIS A 76 23.77 11.11 -2.97
N LYS A 77 24.29 10.17 -2.16
CA LYS A 77 25.20 9.10 -2.59
C LYS A 77 24.59 8.20 -3.67
N HIS A 78 23.31 7.88 -3.52
CA HIS A 78 22.59 6.96 -4.38
C HIS A 78 21.75 7.63 -5.48
N GLY A 79 21.84 8.95 -5.65
CA GLY A 79 21.14 9.67 -6.72
C GLY A 79 19.61 9.79 -6.53
N PHE A 80 19.13 9.71 -5.29
CA PHE A 80 17.71 9.91 -4.94
C PHE A 80 17.38 11.35 -4.51
N ALA A 81 18.35 12.26 -4.57
CA ALA A 81 18.09 13.69 -4.36
C ALA A 81 17.33 14.24 -5.57
N ASP A 82 16.32 15.10 -5.34
CA ASP A 82 15.56 15.74 -6.41
C ASP A 82 16.51 16.45 -7.38
N HIS A 83 16.73 15.85 -8.56
CA HIS A 83 17.59 16.38 -9.61
C HIS A 83 16.91 17.60 -10.26
N ALA A 84 16.89 18.73 -9.56
CA ALA A 84 16.44 20.01 -10.10
C ALA A 84 17.58 20.82 -10.75
N ALA A 85 18.85 20.37 -10.70
CA ALA A 85 19.94 21.10 -11.34
C ALA A 85 21.05 20.16 -11.86
N GLY A 86 21.13 20.03 -13.18
CA GLY A 86 22.11 19.21 -13.89
C GLY A 86 23.51 19.80 -13.94
N LYS A 87 24.27 19.72 -12.84
CA LYS A 87 25.73 19.96 -12.82
C LYS A 87 26.43 18.95 -11.91
N GLU A 88 27.07 17.95 -12.51
CA GLU A 88 27.78 16.84 -11.83
C GLU A 88 28.93 17.32 -10.92
N SER A 89 29.52 18.49 -11.20
CA SER A 89 30.60 19.06 -10.38
C SER A 89 30.13 19.56 -9.01
N ASN A 90 28.88 20.02 -8.89
CA ASN A 90 28.31 20.50 -7.63
C ASN A 90 27.83 19.34 -6.73
N ALA A 91 27.52 18.19 -7.34
CA ALA A 91 27.03 17.01 -6.63
C ALA A 91 28.12 16.41 -5.70
N THR A 92 29.37 16.32 -6.18
CA THR A 92 30.46 15.77 -5.37
C THR A 92 30.79 16.64 -4.15
N ILE A 93 30.76 17.97 -4.32
CA ILE A 93 30.99 18.94 -3.24
C ILE A 93 29.82 18.90 -2.23
N ALA A 94 28.58 18.82 -2.72
CA ALA A 94 27.39 18.71 -1.88
C ALA A 94 27.39 17.42 -1.05
N TYR A 95 27.80 16.29 -1.64
CA TYR A 95 27.94 15.03 -0.91
C TYR A 95 29.01 15.12 0.18
N GLY A 96 30.18 15.69 -0.11
CA GLY A 96 31.25 15.85 0.88
C GLY A 96 30.81 16.63 2.12
N HIS A 97 30.06 17.73 1.93
CA HIS A 97 29.48 18.51 3.02
C HIS A 97 28.39 17.74 3.79
N LEU A 98 27.50 17.04 3.09
CA LEU A 98 26.46 16.23 3.76
C LEU A 98 27.05 15.07 4.56
N SER A 99 28.11 14.44 4.04
CA SER A 99 28.84 13.36 4.71
C SER A 99 29.53 13.84 5.97
N SER A 100 30.18 15.02 5.95
CA SER A 100 30.84 15.60 7.13
C SER A 100 29.82 16.03 8.20
N VAL A 101 28.68 16.59 7.80
CA VAL A 101 27.57 16.92 8.72
C VAL A 101 27.01 15.65 9.36
N ALA A 102 26.78 14.60 8.57
CA ALA A 102 26.30 13.31 9.07
C ALA A 102 27.29 12.68 10.07
N ALA A 103 28.59 12.66 9.74
CA ALA A 103 29.63 12.15 10.63
C ALA A 103 29.73 12.94 11.95
N THR A 104 29.61 14.27 11.89
CA THR A 104 29.64 15.14 13.07
C THR A 104 28.44 14.92 13.98
N LEU A 105 27.24 14.84 13.40
CA LEU A 105 26.03 14.55 14.16
C LEU A 105 26.02 13.11 14.72
N GLN A 106 26.63 12.16 14.03
CA GLN A 106 26.80 10.80 14.55
C GLN A 106 27.71 10.77 15.79
N ARG A 107 28.77 11.56 15.79
CA ARG A 107 29.68 11.70 16.95
C ARG A 107 29.00 12.43 18.11
N SER A 108 28.25 13.49 17.83
CA SER A 108 27.46 14.18 18.86
C SER A 108 26.39 13.27 19.47
N PHE A 109 25.77 12.40 18.67
CA PHE A 109 24.86 11.36 19.17
C PHE A 109 25.59 10.32 20.04
N LYS A 110 26.78 9.86 19.64
CA LYS A 110 27.59 8.94 20.47
C LYS A 110 27.87 9.56 21.85
N VAL A 111 28.21 10.84 21.93
CA VAL A 111 28.36 11.57 23.21
C VAL A 111 27.04 11.65 23.99
N ALA A 112 25.94 12.05 23.35
CA ALA A 112 24.63 12.17 24.00
C ALA A 112 24.14 10.82 24.55
N SER A 113 24.35 9.72 23.81
CA SER A 113 24.02 8.36 24.23
C SER A 113 24.89 7.88 25.40
N ALA A 114 26.17 8.27 25.44
CA ALA A 114 27.06 7.99 26.56
C ALA A 114 26.65 8.77 27.83
N VAL A 115 26.22 10.02 27.68
CA VAL A 115 25.66 10.85 28.78
C VAL A 115 24.37 10.23 29.33
N GLU A 116 23.50 9.72 28.47
CA GLU A 116 22.30 8.98 28.87
C GLU A 116 22.66 7.74 29.70
N LYS A 117 23.56 6.89 29.18
CA LYS A 117 24.01 5.66 29.86
C LYS A 117 24.63 5.96 31.23
N LEU A 118 25.52 6.95 31.31
CA LEU A 118 26.13 7.37 32.58
C LEU A 118 25.07 7.82 33.59
N SER A 119 24.08 8.58 33.13
CA SER A 119 23.02 9.10 34.02
C SER A 119 22.05 8.01 34.46
N ASP A 120 21.85 6.98 33.63
CA ASP A 120 21.07 5.79 33.97
C ASP A 120 21.77 4.96 35.06
N GLU A 121 23.07 4.73 34.90
CA GLU A 121 23.90 4.03 35.90
C GLU A 121 24.04 4.83 37.21
N GLU A 122 24.18 6.16 37.14
CA GLU A 122 24.16 7.03 38.35
C GLU A 122 22.79 7.01 39.05
N CYS A 123 21.69 6.91 38.30
CA CYS A 123 20.36 6.76 38.89
C CYS A 123 20.18 5.39 39.56
N LYS A 124 20.73 4.32 38.97
CA LYS A 124 20.75 2.98 39.56
C LYS A 124 21.62 2.92 40.82
N LEU A 125 22.80 3.55 40.81
CA LEU A 125 23.66 3.70 41.98
C LEU A 125 22.91 4.40 43.12
N LYS A 126 22.27 5.54 42.84
CA LYS A 126 21.46 6.27 43.82
C LYS A 126 20.28 5.44 44.34
N GLN A 127 19.68 4.61 43.50
CA GLN A 127 18.59 3.72 43.90
C GLN A 127 19.10 2.61 44.82
N VAL A 128 20.26 2.03 44.55
CA VAL A 128 20.89 0.98 45.38
C VAL A 128 21.40 1.54 46.70
N SER A 129 22.00 2.74 46.71
CA SER A 129 22.50 3.37 47.94
C SER A 129 21.40 3.86 48.89
N LEU A 130 20.17 3.99 48.42
CA LEU A 130 19.01 4.46 49.18
C LEU A 130 18.05 3.31 49.57
N ARG A 131 18.38 2.05 49.24
CA ARG A 131 17.60 0.89 49.69
C ARG A 131 17.92 0.56 51.16
N PRO A 132 16.90 0.41 52.03
CA PRO A 132 17.10 -0.16 53.35
C PRO A 132 17.23 -1.69 53.24
N ASP A 133 18.44 -2.19 52.95
CA ASP A 133 18.72 -3.63 52.97
C ASP A 133 19.17 -4.06 54.38
N LYS A 134 18.56 -5.13 54.92
CA LYS A 134 18.86 -5.67 56.26
C LYS A 134 20.26 -6.33 56.33
N ASP A 135 20.85 -6.68 55.20
CA ASP A 135 22.17 -7.32 55.08
C ASP A 135 23.23 -6.33 54.61
N ALA A 136 24.01 -5.79 55.56
CA ALA A 136 25.03 -4.77 55.29
C ALA A 136 26.12 -5.21 54.27
N GLU A 137 26.44 -6.51 54.22
CA GLU A 137 27.45 -7.05 53.30
C GLU A 137 26.94 -7.12 51.84
N LYS A 138 25.66 -7.44 51.65
CA LYS A 138 25.00 -7.52 50.35
C LYS A 138 24.77 -6.12 49.77
N ALA A 139 24.39 -5.16 50.61
CA ALA A 139 24.28 -3.75 50.24
C ALA A 139 25.64 -3.18 49.78
N LYS A 140 26.74 -3.48 50.50
CA LYS A 140 28.10 -3.08 50.10
C LYS A 140 28.52 -3.66 48.75
N LYS A 141 28.32 -4.96 48.51
CA LYS A 141 28.63 -5.61 47.22
C LYS A 141 27.80 -5.04 46.05
N ALA A 142 26.53 -4.71 46.29
CA ALA A 142 25.65 -4.11 45.29
C ALA A 142 26.07 -2.68 44.93
N VAL A 143 26.48 -1.87 45.92
CA VAL A 143 27.03 -0.53 45.70
C VAL A 143 28.36 -0.62 44.94
N GLU A 144 29.27 -1.52 45.31
CA GLU A 144 30.57 -1.70 44.64
C GLU A 144 30.43 -2.16 43.18
N THR A 145 29.42 -2.99 42.89
CA THR A 145 29.12 -3.40 41.51
C THR A 145 28.56 -2.23 40.69
N ALA A 146 27.71 -1.40 41.30
CA ALA A 146 27.15 -0.23 40.66
C ALA A 146 28.18 0.90 40.45
N THR A 147 29.15 1.08 41.36
CA THR A 147 30.24 2.04 41.17
C THR A 147 31.14 1.65 40.00
N LYS A 148 31.52 0.37 39.89
CA LYS A 148 32.29 -0.13 38.73
C LYS A 148 31.57 0.13 37.40
N LYS A 149 30.24 -0.03 37.36
CA LYS A 149 29.44 0.28 36.16
C LYS A 149 29.43 1.77 35.84
N VAL A 150 29.31 2.65 36.83
CA VAL A 150 29.41 4.11 36.64
C VAL A 150 30.80 4.51 36.13
N GLU A 151 31.88 3.92 36.65
CA GLU A 151 33.25 4.16 36.17
C GLU A 151 33.43 3.69 34.71
N SER A 152 32.88 2.53 34.35
CA SER A 152 32.88 2.06 32.95
C SER A 152 32.09 2.99 32.01
N ALA A 153 30.98 3.56 32.48
CA ALA A 153 30.20 4.52 31.69
C ALA A 153 30.90 5.89 31.58
N ARG A 154 31.67 6.30 32.61
CA ARG A 154 32.50 7.51 32.60
C ARG A 154 33.62 7.42 31.58
N THR A 155 34.36 6.31 31.60
CA THR A 155 35.45 6.06 30.64
C THR A 155 34.91 6.02 29.20
N ALA A 156 33.77 5.38 28.95
CA ALA A 156 33.11 5.39 27.65
C ALA A 156 32.68 6.80 27.19
N LEU A 157 32.23 7.66 28.11
CA LEU A 157 31.89 9.06 27.81
C LEU A 157 33.13 9.90 27.50
N GLU A 158 34.24 9.71 28.22
CA GLU A 158 35.50 10.38 27.92
C GLU A 158 36.04 9.97 26.55
N GLN A 159 35.97 8.68 26.21
CA GLN A 159 36.32 8.20 24.87
C GLN A 159 35.43 8.83 23.80
N ALA A 160 34.11 8.87 24.01
CA ALA A 160 33.19 9.50 23.05
C ALA A 160 33.46 11.01 22.87
N ARG A 161 33.87 11.71 23.93
CA ARG A 161 34.24 13.14 23.87
C ARG A 161 35.54 13.38 23.11
N LYS A 162 36.54 12.52 23.25
CA LYS A 162 37.80 12.64 22.50
C LYS A 162 37.58 12.57 20.99
N HIS A 163 36.62 11.76 20.56
CA HIS A 163 36.26 11.62 19.15
C HIS A 163 35.31 12.70 18.63
N LEU A 164 34.92 13.69 19.44
CA LEU A 164 33.99 14.74 19.02
C LEU A 164 34.64 15.73 18.03
N ASP A 165 35.93 16.01 18.23
CA ASP A 165 36.70 17.01 17.47
C ASP A 165 37.38 16.43 16.22
N ASP A 166 37.19 15.14 15.94
CA ASP A 166 37.71 14.52 14.73
C ASP A 166 37.10 15.23 13.49
N ASN A 167 37.82 15.30 12.36
CA ASN A 167 37.30 15.90 11.11
C ASN A 167 36.94 14.85 10.03
N GLY A 168 36.69 13.61 10.44
CA GLY A 168 36.35 12.52 9.52
C GLY A 168 35.03 12.75 8.78
N THR A 169 35.00 12.32 7.51
CA THR A 169 33.80 12.35 6.65
C THR A 169 32.99 11.06 6.71
N ASP A 170 33.54 10.01 7.33
CA ASP A 170 32.94 8.69 7.35
C ASP A 170 31.81 8.60 8.39
N TYR A 171 30.67 8.09 7.96
CA TYR A 171 29.52 7.81 8.81
C TYR A 171 29.09 6.34 8.63
N GLU A 172 28.39 5.78 9.63
CA GLU A 172 27.88 4.39 9.53
C GLU A 172 26.76 4.30 8.46
N PRO A 173 26.91 3.46 7.42
CA PRO A 173 25.89 3.31 6.39
C PRO A 173 24.54 2.86 6.96
N ILE A 174 23.45 3.29 6.33
CA ILE A 174 22.10 2.83 6.68
C ILE A 174 21.82 1.54 5.89
N GLY A 175 21.88 0.40 6.57
CA GLY A 175 21.52 -0.90 6.00
C GLY A 175 22.71 -1.71 5.47
N PRO A 176 22.45 -2.88 4.84
CA PRO A 176 23.50 -3.76 4.33
C PRO A 176 24.28 -3.10 3.18
N ILE A 177 25.61 -3.13 3.27
CA ILE A 177 26.50 -2.67 2.19
C ILE A 177 26.53 -3.76 1.12
N HIS A 178 25.96 -3.46 -0.05
CA HIS A 178 26.09 -4.31 -1.22
C HIS A 178 27.35 -3.91 -2.01
N PRO A 179 28.12 -4.87 -2.55
CA PRO A 179 29.26 -4.56 -3.39
C PRO A 179 28.81 -3.75 -4.62
N SER A 180 29.58 -2.73 -4.97
CA SER A 180 29.31 -1.85 -6.13
C SER A 180 29.44 -2.60 -7.46
N SER A 181 30.22 -3.67 -7.50
CA SER A 181 30.36 -4.55 -8.66
C SER A 181 29.57 -5.86 -8.47
N SER A 182 28.67 -6.13 -9.40
CA SER A 182 27.98 -7.42 -9.52
C SER A 182 28.92 -8.44 -10.15
N THR A 183 28.77 -9.72 -9.79
CA THR A 183 29.51 -10.84 -10.42
C THR A 183 29.15 -11.06 -11.90
N GLY A 184 28.25 -10.27 -12.48
CA GLY A 184 27.81 -10.37 -13.87
C GLY A 184 26.91 -11.58 -14.16
N ARG A 185 26.90 -12.60 -13.30
CA ARG A 185 26.16 -13.88 -13.50
C ARG A 185 24.68 -13.69 -13.83
N ARG A 186 24.00 -12.75 -13.16
CA ARG A 186 22.58 -12.44 -13.44
C ARG A 186 22.40 -11.78 -14.81
N LEU A 187 23.32 -10.91 -15.22
CA LEU A 187 23.29 -10.26 -16.52
C LEU A 187 23.55 -11.29 -17.64
N SER A 188 24.56 -12.16 -17.47
CA SER A 188 24.84 -13.24 -18.42
C SER A 188 23.65 -14.19 -18.59
N LEU A 189 22.98 -14.56 -17.49
CA LEU A 189 21.75 -15.36 -17.56
C LEU A 189 20.62 -14.62 -18.29
N ALA A 190 20.40 -13.34 -17.99
CA ALA A 190 19.37 -12.54 -18.66
C ALA A 190 19.62 -12.41 -20.17
N GLN A 191 20.89 -12.19 -20.56
CA GLN A 191 21.31 -12.13 -21.97
C GLN A 191 21.14 -13.47 -22.68
N TRP A 192 21.38 -14.58 -21.99
CA TRP A 192 21.14 -15.93 -22.53
C TRP A 192 19.64 -16.20 -22.72
N ILE A 193 18.80 -15.86 -21.74
CA ILE A 193 17.34 -16.02 -21.82
C ILE A 193 16.78 -15.20 -22.99
N ALA A 194 17.10 -13.90 -23.07
CA ALA A 194 16.58 -13.00 -24.10
C ALA A 194 17.38 -13.02 -25.42
N ASN A 195 18.26 -14.02 -25.61
CA ASN A 195 19.08 -14.11 -26.81
C ASN A 195 18.20 -14.34 -28.05
N ARG A 196 18.54 -13.72 -29.19
CA ARG A 196 17.84 -13.94 -30.46
C ARG A 196 17.85 -15.41 -30.92
N LYS A 197 18.86 -16.20 -30.51
CA LYS A 197 18.93 -17.64 -30.75
C LYS A 197 17.95 -18.45 -29.89
N ASN A 198 17.33 -17.84 -28.88
CA ASN A 198 16.29 -18.43 -28.05
C ASN A 198 14.92 -17.80 -28.34
N PRO A 199 14.10 -18.38 -29.24
CA PRO A 199 12.81 -17.81 -29.60
C PRO A 199 11.73 -17.96 -28.51
N LEU A 200 11.94 -18.82 -27.51
CA LEU A 200 10.92 -19.15 -26.51
C LEU A 200 10.49 -17.92 -25.71
N THR A 201 11.43 -17.07 -25.30
CA THR A 201 11.12 -15.88 -24.50
C THR A 201 10.21 -14.91 -25.24
N ALA A 202 10.46 -14.69 -26.53
CA ALA A 202 9.62 -13.84 -27.35
C ALA A 202 8.23 -14.45 -27.58
N ARG A 203 8.15 -15.75 -27.88
CA ARG A 203 6.87 -16.48 -28.05
C ARG A 203 6.01 -16.43 -26.78
N VAL A 204 6.61 -16.67 -25.62
CA VAL A 204 5.93 -16.59 -24.31
C VAL A 204 5.40 -15.18 -24.06
N ALA A 205 6.24 -14.16 -24.27
CA ALA A 205 5.86 -12.76 -24.08
C ALA A 205 4.70 -12.35 -25.00
N VAL A 206 4.77 -12.70 -26.29
CA VAL A 206 3.70 -12.44 -27.27
C VAL A 206 2.41 -13.14 -26.89
N ASN A 207 2.46 -14.40 -26.48
CA ASN A 207 1.25 -15.14 -26.09
C ASN A 207 0.54 -14.49 -24.90
N HIS A 208 1.31 -13.99 -23.92
CA HIS A 208 0.78 -13.23 -22.80
C HIS A 208 0.17 -11.88 -23.20
N VAL A 209 0.77 -11.17 -24.17
CA VAL A 209 0.23 -9.92 -24.71
C VAL A 209 -1.06 -10.19 -25.49
N TRP A 210 -1.04 -11.19 -26.37
CA TRP A 210 -2.18 -11.61 -27.17
C TRP A 210 -3.38 -11.99 -26.30
N ASN A 211 -3.16 -12.81 -25.27
CA ASN A 211 -4.20 -13.22 -24.32
C ASN A 211 -4.89 -12.03 -23.63
N ARG A 212 -4.19 -10.91 -23.39
CA ARG A 212 -4.78 -9.73 -22.74
C ARG A 212 -5.65 -8.91 -23.68
N HIS A 213 -5.42 -9.00 -24.98
CA HIS A 213 -6.22 -8.32 -26.01
C HIS A 213 -7.41 -9.18 -26.45
N PHE A 214 -7.17 -10.46 -26.73
CA PHE A 214 -8.19 -11.37 -27.30
C PHE A 214 -8.84 -12.32 -26.29
N GLY A 215 -8.40 -12.32 -25.01
CA GLY A 215 -8.98 -13.13 -23.93
C GLY A 215 -8.66 -14.62 -24.00
N ARG A 216 -8.10 -15.04 -25.14
CA ARG A 216 -7.69 -16.39 -25.46
C ARG A 216 -6.25 -16.33 -25.97
N PRO A 217 -5.34 -17.13 -25.39
CA PRO A 217 -3.95 -17.17 -25.86
C PRO A 217 -3.85 -17.95 -27.19
N LEU A 218 -2.80 -17.70 -27.98
CA LEU A 218 -2.47 -18.47 -29.18
C LEU A 218 -2.03 -19.90 -28.82
N VAL A 219 -1.29 -20.04 -27.71
CA VAL A 219 -0.96 -21.32 -27.08
C VAL A 219 -1.77 -21.46 -25.82
N GLU A 220 -2.60 -22.50 -25.74
CA GLU A 220 -3.59 -22.66 -24.66
C GLU A 220 -2.98 -22.62 -23.26
N ARG A 221 -1.82 -23.26 -23.08
CA ARG A 221 -1.05 -23.25 -21.83
C ARG A 221 -0.11 -22.04 -21.82
N LEU A 222 -0.29 -21.16 -20.84
CA LEU A 222 0.58 -19.99 -20.64
C LEU A 222 1.90 -20.36 -19.95
N ASP A 223 1.92 -21.50 -19.26
CA ASP A 223 2.97 -21.97 -18.36
C ASP A 223 3.87 -23.05 -18.96
N ASP A 224 3.41 -23.73 -20.02
CA ASP A 224 4.15 -24.80 -20.68
C ASP A 224 4.23 -24.57 -22.19
N PHE A 225 5.40 -24.08 -22.62
CA PHE A 225 5.80 -23.96 -24.03
C PHE A 225 6.69 -25.13 -24.50
N GLY A 226 6.73 -26.22 -23.73
CA GLY A 226 7.56 -27.37 -24.02
C GLY A 226 7.04 -28.23 -25.18
N LEU A 227 7.86 -29.23 -25.56
CA LEU A 227 7.54 -30.19 -26.63
C LEU A 227 6.30 -31.06 -26.36
N ARG A 228 5.79 -31.04 -25.13
CA ARG A 228 4.60 -31.79 -24.69
C ARG A 228 3.31 -30.97 -24.81
N SER A 229 3.41 -29.71 -25.21
CA SER A 229 2.24 -28.88 -25.52
C SER A 229 1.79 -29.14 -26.97
N PRO A 230 0.46 -29.15 -27.22
CA PRO A 230 -0.05 -29.30 -28.57
C PRO A 230 0.46 -28.16 -29.45
N ARG A 231 0.65 -28.46 -30.75
CA ARG A 231 1.06 -27.42 -31.72
C ARG A 231 -0.02 -26.32 -31.76
N PRO A 232 0.36 -25.04 -31.63
CA PRO A 232 -0.59 -23.94 -31.71
C PRO A 232 -1.29 -23.91 -33.08
N LEU A 233 -2.59 -23.66 -33.09
CA LEU A 233 -3.37 -23.52 -34.34
C LEU A 233 -2.77 -22.42 -35.23
N HIS A 234 -2.46 -21.28 -34.62
CA HIS A 234 -1.89 -20.10 -35.29
C HIS A 234 -0.39 -19.98 -35.06
N ALA A 235 0.37 -21.04 -35.31
CA ALA A 235 1.81 -21.08 -35.08
C ALA A 235 2.59 -20.03 -35.90
N GLU A 236 2.21 -19.82 -37.16
CA GLU A 236 2.86 -18.84 -38.04
C GLU A 236 2.67 -17.40 -37.54
N LEU A 237 1.47 -17.07 -37.06
CA LEU A 237 1.18 -15.77 -36.45
C LEU A 237 2.00 -15.54 -35.17
N LEU A 238 2.08 -16.56 -34.30
CA LEU A 238 2.91 -16.49 -33.09
C LEU A 238 4.38 -16.22 -33.44
N ASP A 239 4.90 -16.91 -34.46
CA ASP A 239 6.29 -16.77 -34.90
C ASP A 239 6.56 -15.41 -35.52
N PHE A 240 5.65 -14.93 -36.37
CA PHE A 240 5.72 -13.59 -36.94
C PHE A 240 5.79 -12.51 -35.85
N LEU A 241 4.88 -12.56 -34.87
CA LEU A 241 4.84 -11.60 -33.77
C LEU A 241 6.07 -11.69 -32.86
N ALA A 242 6.60 -12.90 -32.63
CA ALA A 242 7.80 -13.11 -31.83
C ALA A 242 9.05 -12.53 -32.53
N VAL A 243 9.20 -12.77 -33.83
CA VAL A 243 10.26 -12.16 -34.65
C VAL A 243 10.12 -10.65 -34.66
N TYR A 244 8.91 -10.12 -34.89
CA TYR A 244 8.64 -8.69 -34.87
C TYR A 244 9.05 -8.05 -33.54
N LEU A 245 8.75 -8.68 -32.39
CA LEU A 245 9.13 -8.17 -31.08
C LEU A 245 10.65 -8.10 -30.92
N MET A 246 11.37 -9.13 -31.33
CA MET A 246 12.84 -9.17 -31.24
C MET A 246 13.50 -8.13 -32.15
N GLU A 247 13.03 -7.98 -33.39
CA GLU A 247 13.59 -7.03 -34.37
C GLU A 247 13.29 -5.57 -34.03
N ASN A 248 12.20 -5.32 -33.31
CA ASN A 248 11.82 -3.98 -32.85
C ASN A 248 12.36 -3.64 -31.45
N GLY A 249 13.44 -4.29 -31.02
CA GLY A 249 14.13 -3.99 -29.77
C GLY A 249 13.29 -4.29 -28.52
N TRP A 250 12.48 -5.34 -28.57
CA TRP A 250 11.60 -5.75 -27.46
C TRP A 250 10.58 -4.68 -27.02
N SER A 251 10.23 -3.76 -27.93
CA SER A 251 9.27 -2.70 -27.64
C SER A 251 7.83 -3.23 -27.61
N LEU A 252 7.30 -3.44 -26.39
CA LEU A 252 5.89 -3.80 -26.19
C LEU A 252 4.93 -2.79 -26.80
N LYS A 253 5.27 -1.49 -26.80
CA LYS A 253 4.41 -0.44 -27.38
C LYS A 253 4.21 -0.63 -28.89
N LYS A 254 5.26 -1.01 -29.63
CA LYS A 254 5.18 -1.31 -31.06
C LYS A 254 4.35 -2.57 -31.31
N LEU A 255 4.56 -3.62 -30.52
CA LEU A 255 3.77 -4.85 -30.59
C LEU A 255 2.28 -4.59 -30.31
N HIS A 256 1.95 -3.84 -29.26
CA HIS A 256 0.58 -3.47 -28.97
C HIS A 256 -0.05 -2.69 -30.12
N ARG A 257 0.66 -1.70 -30.69
CA ARG A 257 0.17 -0.93 -31.85
C ARG A 257 -0.17 -1.85 -33.01
N LEU A 258 0.72 -2.77 -33.38
CA LEU A 258 0.49 -3.72 -34.47
C LEU A 258 -0.77 -4.57 -34.25
N ILE A 259 -0.96 -5.05 -33.01
CA ILE A 259 -2.14 -5.86 -32.66
C ILE A 259 -3.43 -5.03 -32.73
N VAL A 260 -3.47 -3.85 -32.11
CA VAL A 260 -4.69 -3.04 -32.06
C VAL A 260 -5.06 -2.39 -33.40
N SER A 261 -4.10 -2.30 -34.33
CA SER A 261 -4.33 -1.84 -35.70
C SER A 261 -4.65 -2.97 -36.69
N SER A 262 -4.77 -4.22 -36.22
CA SER A 262 -5.08 -5.36 -37.07
C SER A 262 -6.59 -5.49 -37.31
N ASP A 263 -6.97 -6.00 -38.48
CA ASP A 263 -8.38 -6.26 -38.81
C ASP A 263 -9.03 -7.21 -37.79
N ALA A 264 -8.27 -8.20 -37.30
CA ALA A 264 -8.73 -9.14 -36.29
C ALA A 264 -9.13 -8.45 -34.97
N TYR A 265 -8.46 -7.37 -34.56
CA TYR A 265 -8.81 -6.61 -33.37
C TYR A 265 -10.03 -5.70 -33.60
N ALA A 266 -10.24 -5.24 -34.83
CA ALA A 266 -11.35 -4.35 -35.20
C ALA A 266 -12.69 -5.10 -35.43
N LEU A 267 -12.69 -6.44 -35.36
CA LEU A 267 -13.90 -7.25 -35.53
C LEU A 267 -14.95 -6.95 -34.44
N SER A 268 -16.22 -7.01 -34.81
CA SER A 268 -17.33 -6.89 -33.85
C SER A 268 -17.46 -8.15 -33.00
N SER A 269 -17.87 -8.00 -31.73
CA SER A 269 -18.25 -9.13 -30.86
C SER A 269 -19.70 -9.57 -31.01
N GLY A 270 -20.54 -8.78 -31.68
CA GLY A 270 -21.97 -9.05 -31.85
C GLY A 270 -22.22 -10.25 -32.76
N THR A 271 -22.99 -11.22 -32.28
CA THR A 271 -23.40 -12.40 -33.08
C THR A 271 -24.66 -12.16 -33.89
N VAL A 272 -25.39 -11.08 -33.62
CA VAL A 272 -26.69 -10.75 -34.25
C VAL A 272 -26.54 -10.49 -35.75
N HIS A 273 -25.37 -10.06 -36.20
CA HIS A 273 -25.03 -9.85 -37.61
C HIS A 273 -23.93 -10.80 -38.12
N ALA A 274 -23.55 -11.81 -37.33
CA ALA A 274 -22.51 -12.75 -37.72
C ALA A 274 -22.99 -13.65 -38.87
N PRO A 275 -22.13 -14.01 -39.84
CA PRO A 275 -22.45 -15.04 -40.83
C PRO A 275 -22.80 -16.34 -40.10
N SER A 276 -24.03 -16.81 -40.27
CA SER A 276 -24.56 -18.03 -39.63
C SER A 276 -23.68 -19.26 -39.86
N ASP A 277 -22.97 -19.32 -40.99
CA ASP A 277 -22.05 -20.40 -41.34
C ASP A 277 -20.81 -20.46 -40.44
N ASN A 278 -20.21 -19.32 -40.07
CA ASN A 278 -19.04 -19.30 -39.19
C ASN A 278 -19.37 -19.76 -37.77
N LEU A 279 -20.56 -19.39 -37.27
CA LEU A 279 -21.03 -19.84 -35.96
C LEU A 279 -21.26 -21.36 -35.94
N ARG A 280 -21.66 -21.96 -37.07
CA ARG A 280 -21.85 -23.40 -37.21
C ARG A 280 -20.51 -24.15 -37.33
N LEU A 281 -19.53 -23.58 -38.03
CA LEU A 281 -18.22 -24.20 -38.29
C LEU A 281 -17.23 -24.05 -37.13
N ASP A 282 -17.21 -22.89 -36.47
CA ASP A 282 -16.29 -22.56 -35.37
C ASP A 282 -17.02 -21.78 -34.26
N TYR A 283 -17.87 -22.50 -33.53
CA TYR A 283 -18.63 -21.97 -32.41
C TYR A 283 -17.74 -21.32 -31.33
N ASP A 284 -16.61 -21.97 -31.05
CA ASP A 284 -15.63 -21.56 -30.02
C ASP A 284 -14.69 -20.43 -30.46
N ASN A 285 -14.84 -19.92 -31.69
CA ASN A 285 -14.07 -18.81 -32.25
C ASN A 285 -12.54 -19.04 -32.18
N HIS A 286 -12.08 -20.24 -32.50
CA HIS A 286 -10.65 -20.57 -32.62
C HIS A 286 -9.96 -19.75 -33.71
N TYR A 287 -10.65 -19.44 -34.80
CA TYR A 287 -10.11 -18.69 -35.94
C TYR A 287 -10.29 -17.17 -35.83
N ILE A 288 -10.85 -16.69 -34.70
CA ILE A 288 -11.00 -15.25 -34.40
C ILE A 288 -11.75 -14.54 -35.54
N TRP A 289 -12.92 -15.08 -35.90
CA TRP A 289 -13.82 -14.47 -36.89
C TRP A 289 -14.73 -13.39 -36.26
N ARG A 290 -14.70 -13.26 -34.93
CA ARG A 290 -15.33 -12.17 -34.16
C ARG A 290 -14.49 -11.79 -32.93
N ALA A 291 -14.73 -10.62 -32.35
CA ALA A 291 -14.13 -10.26 -31.07
C ALA A 291 -14.72 -11.08 -29.91
N ASN A 292 -13.86 -11.47 -28.97
CA ASN A 292 -14.28 -12.20 -27.77
C ASN A 292 -14.68 -11.23 -26.67
N SER A 293 -15.91 -11.39 -26.18
CA SER A 293 -16.38 -10.70 -24.97
C SER A 293 -15.59 -11.19 -23.76
N GLN A 294 -14.99 -10.27 -23.01
CA GLN A 294 -14.09 -10.56 -21.90
C GLN A 294 -14.51 -9.81 -20.65
N ARG A 295 -14.57 -10.49 -19.51
CA ARG A 295 -14.76 -9.82 -18.22
C ARG A 295 -13.51 -9.00 -17.87
N MET A 296 -13.70 -7.75 -17.47
CA MET A 296 -12.63 -6.90 -16.95
C MET A 296 -11.99 -7.52 -15.70
N GLN A 297 -10.68 -7.32 -15.55
CA GLN A 297 -9.95 -7.70 -14.35
C GLN A 297 -10.37 -6.85 -13.15
N ALA A 298 -10.25 -7.37 -11.94
CA ALA A 298 -10.62 -6.68 -10.70
C ALA A 298 -10.03 -5.27 -10.59
N GLU A 299 -8.74 -5.12 -10.93
CA GLU A 299 -8.01 -3.86 -10.90
C GLU A 299 -8.56 -2.86 -11.92
N VAL A 300 -8.95 -3.34 -13.10
CA VAL A 300 -9.55 -2.51 -14.16
C VAL A 300 -10.93 -2.04 -13.76
N ILE A 301 -11.78 -2.92 -13.20
CA ILE A 301 -13.12 -2.53 -12.73
C ILE A 301 -13.01 -1.40 -11.70
N ARG A 302 -12.18 -1.59 -10.67
CA ARG A 302 -12.00 -0.59 -9.61
C ARG A 302 -11.42 0.72 -10.15
N ASP A 303 -10.35 0.64 -10.93
CA ASP A 303 -9.69 1.84 -11.46
C ASP A 303 -10.59 2.57 -12.47
N SER A 304 -11.44 1.87 -13.23
CA SER A 304 -12.45 2.47 -14.12
C SER A 304 -13.53 3.22 -13.35
N ILE A 305 -14.03 2.69 -12.23
CA ILE A 305 -14.99 3.42 -11.36
C ILE A 305 -14.38 4.76 -10.90
N LEU A 306 -13.11 4.74 -10.47
CA LEU A 306 -12.41 5.96 -10.06
C LEU A 306 -12.06 6.89 -11.23
N ALA A 307 -11.77 6.34 -12.41
CA ALA A 307 -11.41 7.12 -13.59
C ALA A 307 -12.62 7.86 -14.16
N THR A 308 -13.77 7.18 -14.24
CA THR A 308 -15.03 7.76 -14.77
C THR A 308 -15.50 8.95 -13.94
N SER A 309 -15.29 8.93 -12.62
CA SER A 309 -15.62 10.04 -11.73
C SER A 309 -14.52 11.11 -11.63
N GLY A 310 -13.35 10.91 -12.25
CA GLY A 310 -12.20 11.81 -12.15
C GLY A 310 -11.45 11.76 -10.81
N SER A 311 -11.77 10.81 -9.94
CA SER A 311 -11.15 10.66 -8.61
C SER A 311 -9.83 9.89 -8.63
N LEU A 312 -9.48 9.19 -9.72
CA LEU A 312 -8.30 8.33 -9.80
C LEU A 312 -6.99 9.13 -9.69
N ASP A 313 -6.07 8.69 -8.81
CA ASP A 313 -4.71 9.23 -8.74
C ASP A 313 -3.78 8.46 -9.71
N PRO A 314 -3.30 9.11 -10.80
CA PRO A 314 -2.49 8.45 -11.83
C PRO A 314 -0.99 8.44 -11.52
N LYS A 315 -0.52 9.04 -10.41
CA LYS A 315 0.93 9.21 -10.16
C LYS A 315 1.64 7.84 -10.17
N PHE A 316 2.79 7.76 -10.82
CA PHE A 316 3.58 6.52 -10.90
C PHE A 316 4.53 6.38 -9.69
N GLY A 317 4.81 5.14 -9.26
CA GLY A 317 5.74 4.83 -8.16
C GLY A 317 5.18 5.06 -6.75
N GLY A 318 6.05 5.24 -5.75
CA GLY A 318 5.66 5.49 -4.36
C GLY A 318 5.42 4.23 -3.51
N PRO A 319 5.14 4.40 -2.20
CA PRO A 319 4.94 3.30 -1.26
C PRO A 319 3.63 2.54 -1.55
N ASP A 320 3.57 1.29 -1.12
CA ASP A 320 2.36 0.48 -1.20
C ASP A 320 1.27 0.98 -0.23
N VAL A 321 0.02 0.72 -0.60
CA VAL A 321 -1.15 1.11 0.19
C VAL A 321 -1.73 -0.12 0.89
N HIS A 322 -1.99 0.00 2.19
CA HIS A 322 -2.63 -1.08 2.95
C HIS A 322 -4.00 -1.47 2.36
N GLN A 323 -4.24 -2.77 2.21
CA GLN A 323 -5.40 -3.35 1.52
C GLN A 323 -6.77 -2.93 2.10
N SER A 324 -6.83 -2.62 3.40
CA SER A 324 -8.08 -2.15 4.04
C SER A 324 -8.53 -0.77 3.56
N LYS A 325 -7.64 0.02 2.96
CA LYS A 325 -7.94 1.37 2.45
C LYS A 325 -8.44 1.37 1.00
N GLY A 326 -8.67 0.18 0.41
CA GLY A 326 -9.01 0.01 -1.00
C GLY A 326 -10.28 0.71 -1.47
N GLU A 327 -11.29 0.86 -0.61
CA GLU A 327 -12.54 1.53 -0.99
C GLU A 327 -12.50 3.05 -0.86
N VAL A 328 -11.51 3.59 -0.13
CA VAL A 328 -11.43 5.03 0.17
C VAL A 328 -10.31 5.71 -0.62
N ASN A 329 -9.18 5.02 -0.78
CA ASN A 329 -7.98 5.61 -1.35
C ASN A 329 -8.07 5.67 -2.89
N PRO A 330 -7.88 6.84 -3.53
CA PRO A 330 -7.96 7.01 -4.99
C PRO A 330 -6.79 6.38 -5.78
N ARG A 331 -5.79 5.82 -5.10
CA ARG A 331 -4.62 5.20 -5.74
C ARG A 331 -5.03 4.03 -6.66
N ARG A 332 -4.32 3.86 -7.77
CA ARG A 332 -4.46 2.70 -8.68
C ARG A 332 -4.33 1.38 -7.93
N SER A 333 -5.13 0.40 -8.35
CA SER A 333 -5.25 -0.92 -7.71
C SER A 333 -3.93 -1.70 -7.64
N VAL A 334 -3.00 -1.43 -8.57
CA VAL A 334 -1.69 -2.08 -8.63
C VAL A 334 -0.77 -1.76 -7.43
N TYR A 335 -1.02 -0.68 -6.71
CA TYR A 335 -0.19 -0.25 -5.57
C TYR A 335 -0.67 -0.79 -4.22
N PHE A 336 -1.74 -1.59 -4.18
CA PHE A 336 -2.20 -2.15 -2.91
C PHE A 336 -1.34 -3.34 -2.48
N HIS A 337 -1.17 -3.45 -1.17
CA HIS A 337 -0.51 -4.60 -0.57
C HIS A 337 -1.25 -5.89 -0.94
N HIS A 338 -0.49 -6.87 -1.41
CA HIS A 338 -1.04 -8.10 -1.94
C HIS A 338 -0.28 -9.29 -1.34
N ALA A 339 -0.89 -9.95 -0.36
CA ALA A 339 -0.36 -11.17 0.24
C ALA A 339 -1.45 -12.25 0.29
N PRO A 340 -1.10 -13.55 0.41
CA PRO A 340 -2.08 -14.63 0.34
C PRO A 340 -3.22 -14.55 1.38
N GLU A 341 -2.93 -13.98 2.56
CA GLU A 341 -3.90 -13.80 3.64
C GLU A 341 -4.42 -12.36 3.72
N ARG A 342 -3.87 -11.46 2.89
CA ARG A 342 -4.05 -10.01 2.99
C ARG A 342 -4.28 -9.45 1.61
N GLN A 343 -5.52 -9.53 1.16
CA GLN A 343 -5.99 -8.95 -0.08
C GLN A 343 -7.10 -7.94 0.18
N MET A 344 -7.33 -7.08 -0.79
CA MET A 344 -8.43 -6.12 -0.77
C MET A 344 -9.71 -6.85 -1.19
N LYS A 345 -10.70 -6.91 -0.28
CA LYS A 345 -11.92 -7.74 -0.43
C LYS A 345 -12.71 -7.49 -1.71
N PHE A 346 -12.83 -6.22 -2.12
CA PHE A 346 -13.51 -5.89 -3.37
C PHE A 346 -12.75 -6.45 -4.58
N LEU A 347 -11.41 -6.37 -4.62
CA LEU A 347 -10.63 -6.98 -5.70
C LEU A 347 -10.76 -8.51 -5.69
N GLU A 348 -10.74 -9.14 -4.52
CA GLU A 348 -10.92 -10.59 -4.35
C GLU A 348 -12.25 -11.08 -4.92
N MET A 349 -13.35 -10.32 -4.71
CA MET A 349 -14.67 -10.64 -5.26
C MET A 349 -14.67 -10.70 -6.80
N PHE A 350 -13.81 -9.93 -7.46
CA PHE A 350 -13.66 -9.87 -8.91
C PHE A 350 -12.49 -10.71 -9.45
N ASP A 351 -12.06 -11.71 -8.69
CA ASP A 351 -10.97 -12.63 -9.02
C ASP A 351 -9.63 -11.88 -9.24
N ALA A 352 -9.19 -11.16 -8.19
CA ALA A 352 -7.85 -10.61 -8.11
C ALA A 352 -6.76 -11.66 -8.38
N ALA A 353 -5.53 -11.21 -8.65
CA ALA A 353 -4.39 -12.14 -8.71
C ALA A 353 -4.32 -12.96 -7.42
N ASN A 354 -3.95 -14.23 -7.54
CA ASN A 354 -3.59 -15.02 -6.38
C ASN A 354 -2.06 -15.03 -6.30
N PRO A 355 -1.42 -14.57 -5.20
CA PRO A 355 0.03 -14.62 -5.06
C PRO A 355 0.61 -16.03 -5.11
N ARG A 356 -0.24 -17.06 -4.94
CA ARG A 356 0.14 -18.47 -5.00
C ARG A 356 0.01 -19.09 -6.40
N GLU A 357 -0.59 -18.38 -7.36
CA GLU A 357 -0.82 -18.90 -8.72
C GLU A 357 -0.34 -17.88 -9.76
N CYS A 358 0.44 -18.33 -10.75
CA CYS A 358 1.10 -17.44 -11.71
C CYS A 358 0.63 -17.58 -13.17
N TYR A 359 -0.38 -18.42 -13.45
CA TYR A 359 -0.66 -18.86 -14.82
C TYR A 359 -1.74 -18.03 -15.53
N ARG A 360 -3.00 -18.26 -15.16
CA ARG A 360 -4.18 -17.65 -15.80
C ARG A 360 -5.26 -17.45 -14.76
N ARG A 361 -5.73 -16.22 -14.60
CA ARG A 361 -6.90 -15.95 -13.77
C ARG A 361 -8.15 -16.50 -14.46
N LYS A 362 -8.92 -17.33 -13.74
CA LYS A 362 -10.21 -17.80 -14.23
C LYS A 362 -11.29 -16.83 -13.76
N PRO A 363 -12.03 -16.16 -14.67
CA PRO A 363 -13.13 -15.30 -14.26
C PRO A 363 -14.28 -16.17 -13.72
N THR A 364 -14.77 -15.84 -12.54
CA THR A 364 -15.99 -16.36 -11.96
C THR A 364 -17.13 -15.38 -12.19
N VAL A 365 -18.34 -15.91 -12.42
CA VAL A 365 -19.57 -15.12 -12.51
C VAL A 365 -20.39 -15.46 -11.27
N ARG A 366 -20.45 -14.53 -10.32
CA ARG A 366 -21.10 -14.73 -9.02
C ARG A 366 -22.09 -13.61 -8.75
N PRO A 367 -23.34 -13.89 -8.33
CA PRO A 367 -24.32 -12.84 -7.99
C PRO A 367 -23.79 -11.84 -6.94
N GLN A 368 -22.91 -12.30 -6.03
CA GLN A 368 -22.25 -11.48 -5.02
C GLN A 368 -21.41 -10.34 -5.63
N GLN A 369 -20.93 -10.47 -6.87
CA GLN A 369 -20.19 -9.41 -7.57
C GLN A 369 -21.08 -8.20 -7.84
N ALA A 370 -22.31 -8.42 -8.33
CA ALA A 370 -23.29 -7.35 -8.55
C ALA A 370 -23.68 -6.67 -7.23
N PHE A 371 -23.93 -7.46 -6.18
CA PHE A 371 -24.21 -6.91 -4.84
C PHE A 371 -23.03 -6.13 -4.27
N THR A 372 -21.79 -6.52 -4.60
CA THR A 372 -20.59 -5.78 -4.18
C THR A 372 -20.52 -4.41 -4.87
N LEU A 373 -20.86 -4.31 -6.16
CA LEU A 373 -20.90 -3.03 -6.86
C LEU A 373 -21.96 -2.09 -6.27
N ILE A 374 -23.16 -2.60 -6.00
CA ILE A 374 -24.27 -1.80 -5.45
C ILE A 374 -23.99 -1.32 -4.03
N ASN A 375 -23.37 -2.16 -3.19
CA ASN A 375 -23.22 -1.88 -1.75
C ASN A 375 -21.83 -1.34 -1.36
N SER A 376 -20.84 -1.36 -2.25
CA SER A 376 -19.50 -0.88 -1.92
C SER A 376 -19.53 0.62 -1.64
N SER A 377 -18.81 1.02 -0.57
CA SER A 377 -18.68 2.44 -0.25
C SER A 377 -17.99 3.22 -1.38
N LEU A 378 -17.07 2.56 -2.11
CA LEU A 378 -16.42 3.11 -3.29
C LEU A 378 -17.43 3.49 -4.38
N THR A 379 -18.21 2.51 -4.88
CA THR A 379 -19.13 2.75 -6.00
C THR A 379 -20.18 3.80 -5.67
N ILE A 380 -20.72 3.78 -4.44
CA ILE A 380 -21.69 4.78 -3.98
C ILE A 380 -21.05 6.17 -3.89
N ALA A 381 -19.80 6.28 -3.45
CA ALA A 381 -19.13 7.58 -3.37
C ALA A 381 -18.81 8.13 -4.77
N GLU A 382 -18.33 7.28 -5.68
CA GLU A 382 -18.00 7.69 -7.04
C GLU A 382 -19.24 7.97 -7.90
N SER A 383 -20.37 7.28 -7.65
CA SER A 383 -21.63 7.59 -8.35
C SER A 383 -22.12 8.99 -8.03
N ARG A 384 -21.94 9.43 -6.78
CA ARG A 384 -22.28 10.78 -6.32
C ARG A 384 -21.40 11.85 -6.96
N ILE A 385 -20.10 11.60 -7.02
CA ILE A 385 -19.14 12.53 -7.65
C ILE A 385 -19.45 12.66 -9.13
N LEU A 386 -19.68 11.55 -9.83
CA LEU A 386 -20.00 11.56 -11.26
C LEU A 386 -21.35 12.24 -11.52
N ALA A 387 -22.39 11.95 -10.73
CA ALA A 387 -23.70 12.60 -10.85
C ALA A 387 -23.58 14.12 -10.75
N LYS A 388 -22.77 14.60 -9.81
CA LYS A 388 -22.51 16.02 -9.61
C LYS A 388 -21.66 16.61 -10.74
N SER A 389 -20.70 15.85 -11.28
CA SER A 389 -19.84 16.29 -12.37
C SER A 389 -20.58 16.45 -13.70
N ILE A 390 -21.60 15.62 -13.98
CA ILE A 390 -22.45 15.78 -15.17
C ILE A 390 -23.31 17.05 -15.07
N GLY A 391 -23.66 17.44 -13.84
CA GLY A 391 -24.37 18.69 -13.54
C GLY A 391 -25.88 18.58 -13.66
N ASP A 392 -26.55 19.73 -13.48
CA ASP A 392 -28.00 19.83 -13.55
C ASP A 392 -28.45 20.08 -15.00
N LYS A 393 -28.41 19.02 -15.81
CA LYS A 393 -28.89 19.02 -17.19
C LYS A 393 -30.35 18.57 -17.26
N GLU A 394 -30.97 18.71 -18.42
CA GLU A 394 -32.24 18.01 -18.68
C GLU A 394 -32.04 16.49 -18.57
N ASP A 395 -33.09 15.76 -18.14
CA ASP A 395 -32.99 14.32 -17.89
C ASP A 395 -32.52 13.55 -19.13
N LYS A 396 -32.91 13.99 -20.33
CA LYS A 396 -32.44 13.40 -21.59
C LYS A 396 -30.93 13.52 -21.73
N GLU A 397 -30.40 14.74 -21.62
CA GLU A 397 -28.96 15.00 -21.76
C GLU A 397 -28.16 14.34 -20.63
N PHE A 398 -28.73 14.25 -19.43
CA PHE A 398 -28.12 13.55 -18.30
C PHE A 398 -27.96 12.06 -18.59
N ILE A 399 -29.03 11.40 -19.07
CA ILE A 399 -28.99 9.97 -19.41
C ILE A 399 -27.96 9.71 -20.51
N GLU A 400 -27.97 10.50 -21.58
CA GLU A 400 -27.01 10.36 -22.69
C GLU A 400 -25.57 10.56 -22.20
N ALA A 401 -25.32 11.58 -21.38
CA ALA A 401 -23.99 11.83 -20.80
C ALA A 401 -23.55 10.71 -19.85
N ALA A 402 -24.45 10.14 -19.04
CA ALA A 402 -24.14 9.06 -18.12
C ALA A 402 -23.76 7.77 -18.88
N PHE A 403 -24.52 7.42 -19.91
CA PHE A 403 -24.22 6.28 -20.78
C PHE A 403 -22.90 6.46 -21.53
N ALA A 404 -22.65 7.64 -22.10
CA ALA A 404 -21.40 7.94 -22.80
C ALA A 404 -20.19 7.88 -21.85
N SER A 405 -20.33 8.36 -20.61
CA SER A 405 -19.23 8.40 -19.63
C SER A 405 -18.90 7.03 -19.05
N ILE A 406 -19.91 6.19 -18.77
CA ILE A 406 -19.73 4.91 -18.06
C ILE A 406 -19.60 3.74 -19.04
N LEU A 407 -20.45 3.69 -20.07
CA LEU A 407 -20.54 2.57 -21.01
C LEU A 407 -19.91 2.90 -22.38
N SER A 408 -19.42 4.12 -22.59
CA SER A 408 -18.80 4.56 -23.85
C SER A 408 -19.69 4.38 -25.08
N ARG A 409 -21.02 4.40 -24.90
CA ARG A 409 -22.03 4.31 -25.96
C ARG A 409 -23.25 5.15 -25.61
N LEU A 410 -24.11 5.39 -26.59
CA LEU A 410 -25.43 5.99 -26.35
C LEU A 410 -26.45 4.94 -25.88
N PRO A 411 -27.49 5.35 -25.12
CA PRO A 411 -28.56 4.45 -24.70
C PRO A 411 -29.40 3.99 -25.89
N ALA A 412 -29.83 2.73 -25.89
CA ALA A 412 -30.84 2.26 -26.82
C ALA A 412 -32.22 2.86 -26.48
N LYS A 413 -33.17 2.88 -27.43
CA LYS A 413 -34.51 3.44 -27.22
C LYS A 413 -35.22 2.89 -25.97
N ASN A 414 -35.13 1.57 -25.76
CA ASN A 414 -35.76 0.91 -24.61
C ASN A 414 -35.07 1.26 -23.29
N GLU A 415 -33.73 1.34 -23.30
CA GLU A 415 -32.94 1.72 -22.13
C GLU A 415 -33.23 3.17 -21.74
N PHE A 416 -33.32 4.06 -22.72
CA PHE A 416 -33.63 5.47 -22.51
C PHE A 416 -35.01 5.65 -21.84
N LEU A 417 -36.03 4.95 -22.33
CA LEU A 417 -37.38 5.00 -21.76
C LEU A 417 -37.39 4.49 -20.31
N ALA A 418 -36.73 3.34 -20.05
CA ALA A 418 -36.62 2.77 -18.71
C ALA A 418 -35.87 3.69 -17.74
N CYS A 419 -34.77 4.33 -18.17
CA CYS A 419 -34.04 5.29 -17.35
C CYS A 419 -34.88 6.55 -17.04
N GLY A 420 -35.66 7.04 -18.01
CA GLY A 420 -36.54 8.17 -17.80
C GLY A 420 -37.69 7.87 -16.81
N GLU A 421 -38.26 6.67 -16.89
CA GLU A 421 -39.25 6.19 -15.92
C GLU A 421 -38.63 6.06 -14.52
N PHE A 422 -37.47 5.41 -14.42
CA PHE A 422 -36.72 5.24 -13.18
C PHE A 422 -36.43 6.57 -12.47
N LEU A 423 -35.97 7.60 -13.20
CA LEU A 423 -35.67 8.91 -12.61
C LEU A 423 -36.92 9.57 -12.01
N ARG A 424 -38.07 9.48 -12.70
CA ARG A 424 -39.34 10.04 -12.20
C ARG A 424 -39.83 9.31 -10.95
N GLU A 425 -39.84 7.98 -10.97
CA GLU A 425 -40.28 7.17 -9.83
C GLU A 425 -39.38 7.36 -8.61
N GLN A 426 -38.06 7.32 -8.82
CA GLN A 426 -37.10 7.49 -7.73
C GLN A 426 -37.15 8.89 -7.12
N ALA A 427 -37.29 9.94 -7.93
CA ALA A 427 -37.47 11.30 -7.41
C ALA A 427 -38.75 11.41 -6.57
N GLY A 428 -39.85 10.76 -7.00
CA GLY A 428 -41.10 10.68 -6.25
C GLY A 428 -40.92 9.97 -4.90
N ILE A 429 -40.31 8.79 -4.87
CA ILE A 429 -40.06 8.03 -3.63
C ILE A 429 -39.16 8.82 -2.67
N LEU A 430 -38.11 9.46 -3.20
CA LEU A 430 -37.14 10.19 -2.38
C LEU A 430 -37.66 11.53 -1.87
N SER A 431 -38.71 12.08 -2.49
CA SER A 431 -39.40 13.28 -1.99
C SER A 431 -40.24 13.01 -0.73
N ASP A 432 -40.73 11.79 -0.56
CA ASP A 432 -41.53 11.38 0.61
C ASP A 432 -40.64 10.77 1.70
N THR A 433 -40.03 11.64 2.51
CA THR A 433 -39.09 11.25 3.57
C THR A 433 -39.71 10.37 4.66
N THR A 434 -41.04 10.32 4.78
CA THR A 434 -41.73 9.52 5.81
C THR A 434 -41.68 8.02 5.53
N LYS A 435 -41.55 7.62 4.26
CA LYS A 435 -41.48 6.21 3.83
C LYS A 435 -40.06 5.66 3.73
N LEU A 436 -39.05 6.51 3.92
CA LEU A 436 -37.64 6.12 3.75
C LEU A 436 -37.10 5.47 5.02
N LYS A 437 -36.69 4.20 4.91
CA LYS A 437 -35.92 3.51 5.95
C LYS A 437 -34.42 3.64 5.65
N VAL A 438 -33.68 4.29 6.54
CA VAL A 438 -32.22 4.38 6.41
C VAL A 438 -31.60 3.01 6.70
N LEU A 439 -30.96 2.44 5.69
CA LEU A 439 -30.24 1.16 5.80
C LEU A 439 -28.76 1.42 6.05
N GLY A 440 -28.29 1.07 7.25
CA GLY A 440 -26.87 1.15 7.64
C GLY A 440 -26.46 2.49 8.24
N THR A 441 -25.51 2.45 9.18
CA THR A 441 -25.00 3.61 9.95
C THR A 441 -23.62 4.09 9.50
N LYS A 442 -23.01 3.45 8.51
CA LYS A 442 -21.68 3.83 8.03
C LYS A 442 -21.77 5.02 7.09
N ALA A 443 -21.34 6.18 7.56
CA ALA A 443 -21.14 7.36 6.73
C ALA A 443 -20.17 7.02 5.59
N ASN A 444 -20.60 7.29 4.36
CA ASN A 444 -19.75 7.16 3.19
C ASN A 444 -18.92 8.43 3.00
N ARG A 445 -17.82 8.36 2.23
CA ARG A 445 -16.90 9.49 1.98
C ARG A 445 -17.61 10.73 1.44
N VAL A 446 -18.60 10.52 0.57
CA VAL A 446 -19.43 11.57 -0.02
C VAL A 446 -20.85 11.38 0.49
N PRO A 447 -21.47 12.37 1.15
CA PRO A 447 -22.87 12.27 1.59
C PRO A 447 -23.83 12.29 0.39
N PRO A 448 -25.03 11.69 0.51
CA PRO A 448 -26.06 11.81 -0.53
C PRO A 448 -26.51 13.26 -0.68
N SER A 449 -26.94 13.64 -1.89
CA SER A 449 -27.60 14.94 -2.10
C SER A 449 -28.88 15.07 -1.27
N GLY A 450 -29.15 16.29 -0.79
CA GLY A 450 -30.42 16.64 -0.14
C GLY A 450 -31.57 16.84 -1.12
N ASP A 451 -31.27 17.06 -2.41
CA ASP A 451 -32.27 17.14 -3.46
C ASP A 451 -32.66 15.74 -3.97
N SER A 452 -33.98 15.48 -3.98
CA SER A 452 -34.59 14.22 -4.44
C SER A 452 -34.24 13.88 -5.89
N LYS A 453 -34.22 14.87 -6.79
CA LYS A 453 -33.91 14.66 -8.21
C LYS A 453 -32.45 14.31 -8.41
N GLN A 454 -31.54 15.09 -7.80
CA GLN A 454 -30.13 14.78 -7.86
C GLN A 454 -29.81 13.41 -7.24
N ARG A 455 -30.49 13.03 -6.14
CA ARG A 455 -30.31 11.71 -5.53
C ARG A 455 -30.84 10.56 -6.40
N ALA A 456 -31.89 10.76 -7.18
CA ALA A 456 -32.33 9.80 -8.20
C ALA A 456 -31.26 9.61 -9.29
N ARG A 457 -30.58 10.69 -9.69
CA ARG A 457 -29.45 10.65 -10.64
C ARG A 457 -28.24 9.90 -10.09
N GLU A 458 -27.91 10.08 -8.80
CA GLU A 458 -26.88 9.29 -8.10
C GLU A 458 -27.19 7.78 -8.14
N ASN A 459 -28.45 7.42 -7.93
CA ASN A 459 -28.91 6.03 -7.98
C ASN A 459 -28.86 5.46 -9.41
N LEU A 460 -29.18 6.26 -10.42
CA LEU A 460 -29.08 5.83 -11.83
C LEU A 460 -27.63 5.49 -12.19
N ILE A 461 -26.66 6.33 -11.82
CA ILE A 461 -25.24 6.05 -12.06
C ILE A 461 -24.77 4.80 -11.31
N LEU A 462 -25.23 4.61 -10.07
CA LEU A 462 -24.94 3.38 -9.32
C LEU A 462 -25.46 2.12 -10.03
N ALA A 463 -26.66 2.21 -10.63
CA ALA A 463 -27.22 1.13 -11.45
C ALA A 463 -26.39 0.88 -12.72
N LEU A 464 -25.92 1.94 -13.39
CA LEU A 464 -25.06 1.83 -14.58
C LEU A 464 -23.70 1.20 -14.28
N PHE A 465 -23.09 1.48 -13.12
CA PHE A 465 -21.88 0.76 -12.68
C PHE A 465 -22.11 -0.74 -12.46
N SER A 466 -23.36 -1.14 -12.20
CA SER A 466 -23.73 -2.55 -12.04
C SER A 466 -24.20 -3.20 -13.36
N HIS A 467 -24.16 -2.46 -14.47
CA HIS A 467 -24.55 -2.94 -15.78
C HIS A 467 -23.53 -3.95 -16.32
N ASN A 468 -24.00 -5.00 -17.02
CA ASN A 468 -23.12 -6.05 -17.56
C ASN A 468 -22.06 -5.49 -18.53
N ASP A 469 -22.42 -4.48 -19.32
CA ASP A 469 -21.50 -3.83 -20.25
C ASP A 469 -20.38 -3.06 -19.52
N PHE A 470 -20.58 -2.63 -18.27
CA PHE A 470 -19.53 -1.93 -17.52
C PHE A 470 -18.38 -2.87 -17.15
N VAL A 471 -18.69 -4.12 -16.79
CA VAL A 471 -17.69 -5.11 -16.37
C VAL A 471 -17.16 -5.97 -17.52
N THR A 472 -17.55 -5.68 -18.77
CA THR A 472 -17.27 -6.50 -19.94
C THR A 472 -16.65 -5.68 -21.06
N ILE A 473 -15.52 -6.14 -21.60
CA ILE A 473 -14.88 -5.62 -22.81
C ILE A 473 -15.46 -6.39 -24.01
N ARG A 474 -15.95 -5.66 -25.01
CA ARG A 474 -16.64 -6.20 -26.19
C ARG A 474 -16.04 -5.71 -27.48
#